data_AF-A0A2K9C630-F1
#
_entry.id   AF-A0A2K9C630-F1
#
_cell.length_a   1.000
_cell.length_b   1.000
_cell.length_c   1.000
_cell.angle_alpha   90.00
_cell.angle_beta   90.00
_cell.angle_gamma   90.00
#
_symmetry.space_group_name_H-M   'P 1'
#
loop_
_entity.id
_entity.type
_entity.pdbx_description
1 polymer ?
#
loop_
_entity_poly.entity_id
_entity_poly.type
_entity_poly.pdbx_seq_one_letter_code
_entity_poly.pdbx_strand_id
1 'polypeptide(L)'
;MCEIIFKNDQEKYEYEKYAYLKGKEYYHYIARQLNNFNYSCVASAIRYDLRLRYDLYHYIGLVEDMLKARVIDNKLDDDYTLENFLEKNTKTSLNEINQIIIKTHANLEYETKENLEMIRELRNKIAHFTPLIFESKTEVEEKIKALALVIPQSHKQKFIQAIKNCQKNLDIPDKSILIKL
;
A
#
# COMPACT_ATOMS: atom_id res chain seq x y z
N MET A 1 -6.15 25.01 20.38
CA MET A 1 -5.82 24.09 19.27
C MET A 1 -4.43 24.48 18.81
N CYS A 2 -3.44 23.57 18.77
CA CYS A 2 -2.11 23.93 18.26
C CYS A 2 -2.15 24.02 16.73
N GLU A 3 -1.61 25.11 16.19
CA GLU A 3 -1.58 25.39 14.75
C GLU A 3 -0.33 24.79 14.10
N ILE A 4 -0.40 24.56 12.78
CA ILE A 4 0.75 24.14 11.97
C ILE A 4 1.74 25.31 11.87
N ILE A 5 3.02 25.00 12.08
CA ILE A 5 4.13 25.97 12.08
C ILE A 5 4.84 25.90 10.73
N PHE A 6 5.03 27.06 10.09
CA PHE A 6 5.70 27.18 8.79
C PHE A 6 7.06 27.86 8.95
N LYS A 7 8.07 27.36 8.24
CA LYS A 7 9.41 27.95 8.22
C LYS A 7 9.48 29.22 7.36
N ASN A 8 8.66 29.31 6.33
CA ASN A 8 8.65 30.42 5.36
C ASN A 8 7.29 30.49 4.63
N ASP A 9 7.11 31.55 3.84
CA ASP A 9 5.87 31.78 3.08
C ASP A 9 5.62 30.69 2.02
N GLN A 10 6.67 30.06 1.50
CA GLN A 10 6.54 28.96 0.53
C GLN A 10 5.86 27.73 1.17
N GLU A 11 6.27 27.34 2.38
CA GLU A 11 5.63 26.25 3.12
C GLU A 11 4.16 26.54 3.42
N LYS A 12 3.86 27.79 3.78
CA LYS A 12 2.48 28.23 4.02
C LYS A 12 1.64 28.15 2.74
N TYR A 13 2.16 28.62 1.62
CA TYR A 13 1.50 28.52 0.32
C TYR A 13 1.25 27.05 -0.09
N GLU A 14 2.24 26.18 0.07
CA GLU A 14 2.08 24.74 -0.21
C GLU A 14 1.04 24.09 0.72
N TYR A 15 1.06 24.42 2.01
CA TYR A 15 0.05 23.97 2.94
C TYR A 15 -1.35 24.38 2.50
N GLU A 16 -1.58 25.66 2.19
CA GLU A 16 -2.89 26.15 1.76
C GLU A 16 -3.38 25.43 0.49
N LYS A 17 -2.48 25.23 -0.49
CA LYS A 17 -2.75 24.50 -1.72
C LYS A 17 -3.18 23.05 -1.47
N TYR A 18 -2.45 22.31 -0.62
CA TYR A 18 -2.71 20.88 -0.41
C TYR A 18 -3.74 20.58 0.68
N ALA A 19 -3.89 21.47 1.66
CA ALA A 19 -4.93 21.37 2.68
C ALA A 19 -6.33 21.52 2.08
N TYR A 20 -6.47 22.22 0.95
CA TYR A 20 -7.70 22.22 0.16
C TYR A 20 -8.06 20.82 -0.37
N LEU A 21 -7.07 20.02 -0.78
CA LEU A 21 -7.27 18.69 -1.35
C LEU A 21 -7.45 17.59 -0.30
N LYS A 22 -6.74 17.70 0.83
CA LYS A 22 -6.68 16.66 1.87
C LYS A 22 -7.45 17.00 3.14
N GLY A 23 -7.90 18.25 3.29
CA GLY A 23 -8.52 18.76 4.50
C GLY A 23 -7.50 19.22 5.54
N LYS A 24 -7.74 20.38 6.15
CA LYS A 24 -6.89 20.92 7.24
C LYS A 24 -6.83 19.99 8.44
N GLU A 25 -7.93 19.31 8.76
CA GLU A 25 -8.01 18.38 9.89
C GLU A 25 -7.07 17.19 9.74
N TYR A 26 -6.87 16.71 8.51
CA TYR A 26 -5.92 15.63 8.25
C TYR A 26 -4.50 16.04 8.63
N TYR A 27 -4.04 17.23 8.24
CA TYR A 27 -2.74 17.75 8.66
C TYR A 27 -2.60 17.84 10.19
N HIS A 28 -3.64 18.30 10.87
CA HIS A 28 -3.63 18.38 12.34
C HIS A 28 -3.65 17.00 12.99
N TYR A 29 -4.37 16.03 12.42
CA TYR A 29 -4.34 14.64 12.88
C TYR A 29 -2.91 14.08 12.80
N ILE A 30 -2.25 14.22 11.64
CA ILE A 30 -0.87 13.79 11.45
C ILE A 30 0.08 14.50 12.43
N ALA A 31 -0.05 15.81 12.59
CA ALA A 31 0.77 16.58 13.54
C ALA A 31 0.65 16.08 14.98
N ARG A 32 -0.56 15.71 15.42
CA ARG A 32 -0.81 15.15 16.75
C ARG A 32 -0.18 13.76 16.90
N GLN A 33 -0.32 12.90 15.89
CA GLN A 33 0.29 11.56 15.90
C GLN A 33 1.83 11.64 15.99
N LEU A 34 2.44 12.64 15.35
CA LEU A 34 3.88 12.89 15.39
C LEU A 34 4.34 13.66 16.63
N ASN A 35 3.42 14.21 17.42
CA ASN A 35 3.69 15.24 18.43
C ASN A 35 4.60 16.37 17.88
N ASN A 36 4.36 16.78 16.63
CA ASN A 36 5.18 17.76 15.91
C ASN A 36 4.32 18.54 14.91
N PHE A 37 4.27 19.86 15.09
CA PHE A 37 3.43 20.76 14.29
C PHE A 37 4.18 21.48 13.17
N ASN A 38 5.47 21.22 12.98
CA ASN A 38 6.23 21.79 11.85
C ASN A 38 5.70 21.21 10.53
N TYR A 39 5.32 22.09 9.60
CA TYR A 39 4.75 21.70 8.32
C TYR A 39 5.67 20.77 7.54
N SER A 40 6.98 21.05 7.49
CA SER A 40 7.96 20.20 6.81
C SER A 40 7.91 18.73 7.28
N CYS A 41 7.73 18.52 8.58
CA CYS A 41 7.62 17.20 9.20
C CYS A 41 6.29 16.52 8.87
N VAL A 42 5.18 17.23 9.08
CA VAL A 42 3.83 16.75 8.76
C VAL A 42 3.70 16.39 7.27
N ALA A 43 4.16 17.28 6.39
CA ALA A 43 4.18 17.07 4.95
C ALA A 43 5.09 15.90 4.55
N SER A 44 6.21 15.67 5.25
CA SER A 44 7.06 14.50 5.03
C SER A 44 6.35 13.20 5.38
N ALA A 45 5.65 13.12 6.51
CA ALA A 45 4.88 11.94 6.89
C ALA A 45 3.74 11.65 5.90
N ILE A 46 3.01 12.67 5.46
CA ILE A 46 1.96 12.53 4.43
C ILE A 46 2.54 12.05 3.10
N ARG A 47 3.66 12.64 2.66
CA ARG A 47 4.36 12.21 1.43
C ARG A 47 4.84 10.78 1.54
N TYR A 48 5.35 10.38 2.70
CA TYR A 48 5.81 9.02 2.95
C TYR A 48 4.66 8.02 2.83
N ASP A 49 3.55 8.24 3.54
CA ASP A 49 2.34 7.40 3.48
C ASP A 49 1.81 7.28 2.04
N LEU A 50 1.78 8.40 1.30
CA LEU A 50 1.32 8.43 -0.07
C LEU A 50 2.23 7.63 -1.01
N ARG A 51 3.56 7.81 -0.93
CA ARG A 51 4.53 7.03 -1.73
C ARG A 51 4.37 5.54 -1.45
N LEU A 52 4.28 5.17 -0.17
CA LEU A 52 4.09 3.79 0.26
C LEU A 52 2.82 3.20 -0.36
N ARG A 53 1.69 3.91 -0.32
CA ARG A 53 0.44 3.45 -0.95
C ARG A 53 0.58 3.22 -2.44
N TYR A 54 1.20 4.15 -3.17
CA TYR A 54 1.35 4.02 -4.62
C TYR A 54 2.20 2.81 -4.99
N ASP A 55 3.35 2.66 -4.34
CA ASP A 55 4.24 1.52 -4.58
C ASP A 55 3.53 0.20 -4.21
N LEU A 56 2.89 0.13 -3.04
CA LEU A 56 2.16 -1.08 -2.64
C LEU A 56 1.00 -1.40 -3.59
N TYR A 57 0.23 -0.41 -4.01
CA TYR A 57 -0.86 -0.60 -4.97
C TYR A 57 -0.34 -1.17 -6.30
N HIS A 58 0.78 -0.66 -6.80
CA HIS A 58 1.42 -1.17 -8.01
C HIS A 58 1.83 -2.65 -7.89
N TYR A 59 2.50 -3.02 -6.79
CA TYR A 59 2.96 -4.40 -6.60
C TYR A 59 1.84 -5.38 -6.24
N ILE A 60 0.78 -4.92 -5.59
CA ILE A 60 -0.45 -5.73 -5.43
C ILE A 60 -1.08 -5.99 -6.78
N GLY A 61 -1.17 -4.97 -7.65
CA GLY A 61 -1.65 -5.14 -9.02
C GLY A 61 -0.84 -6.17 -9.82
N LEU A 62 0.50 -6.11 -9.70
CA LEU A 62 1.39 -7.11 -10.31
C LEU A 62 1.06 -8.55 -9.85
N VAL A 63 0.88 -8.75 -8.54
CA VAL A 63 0.53 -10.07 -7.99
C VAL A 63 -0.87 -10.49 -8.44
N GLU A 64 -1.83 -9.58 -8.43
CA GLU A 64 -3.19 -9.85 -8.87
C GLU A 64 -3.22 -10.30 -10.34
N ASP A 65 -2.55 -9.60 -11.24
CA ASP A 65 -2.47 -9.95 -12.66
C ASP A 65 -1.74 -11.28 -12.90
N MET A 66 -0.66 -11.54 -12.14
CA MET A 66 0.02 -12.83 -12.16
C MET A 66 -0.92 -13.97 -11.76
N LEU A 67 -1.66 -13.83 -10.66
CA LEU A 67 -2.57 -14.87 -10.19
C LEU A 67 -3.74 -15.09 -11.17
N LYS A 68 -4.27 -14.03 -11.78
CA LYS A 68 -5.29 -14.13 -12.85
C LYS A 68 -4.78 -14.94 -14.04
N ALA A 69 -3.60 -14.58 -14.56
CA ALA A 69 -2.98 -15.29 -15.67
C ALA A 69 -2.85 -16.80 -15.36
N ARG A 70 -2.47 -17.14 -14.13
CA ARG A 70 -2.37 -18.53 -13.70
C ARG A 70 -3.70 -19.26 -13.64
N VAL A 71 -4.76 -18.61 -13.17
CA VAL A 71 -6.12 -19.18 -13.18
C VAL A 71 -6.54 -19.51 -14.61
N ILE A 72 -6.28 -18.59 -15.55
CA ILE A 72 -6.62 -18.74 -16.98
C ILE A 72 -5.78 -19.85 -17.63
N ASP A 73 -4.45 -19.75 -17.56
CA ASP A 73 -3.53 -20.62 -18.31
C ASP A 73 -3.63 -22.08 -17.86
N ASN A 74 -3.82 -22.30 -16.56
CA ASN A 74 -3.95 -23.64 -16.00
C ASN A 74 -5.40 -24.12 -15.93
N LYS A 75 -6.37 -23.31 -16.42
CA LYS A 75 -7.81 -23.61 -16.40
C LYS A 75 -8.27 -24.09 -15.03
N LEU A 76 -7.90 -23.34 -13.98
CA LEU A 76 -8.18 -23.71 -12.60
C LEU A 76 -9.67 -23.61 -12.25
N ASP A 77 -10.43 -22.83 -13.03
CA ASP A 77 -11.87 -22.68 -12.92
C ASP A 77 -12.45 -22.43 -14.32
N ASP A 78 -13.43 -23.25 -14.73
CA ASP A 78 -14.03 -23.20 -16.07
C ASP A 78 -14.81 -21.90 -16.32
N ASP A 79 -15.25 -21.21 -15.26
CA ASP A 79 -15.97 -19.94 -15.34
C ASP A 79 -15.04 -18.72 -15.41
N TYR A 80 -13.71 -18.90 -15.30
CA TYR A 80 -12.71 -17.83 -15.29
C TYR A 80 -11.74 -17.94 -16.47
N THR A 81 -12.30 -17.90 -17.68
CA THR A 81 -11.56 -17.84 -18.95
C THR A 81 -11.03 -16.43 -19.25
N LEU A 82 -10.08 -16.33 -20.19
CA LEU A 82 -9.59 -15.03 -20.69
C LEU A 82 -10.73 -14.14 -21.20
N GLU A 83 -11.65 -14.72 -21.97
CA GLU A 83 -12.86 -14.06 -22.44
C GLU A 83 -13.67 -13.50 -21.27
N ASN A 84 -13.91 -14.29 -20.22
CA ASN A 84 -14.61 -13.81 -19.03
C ASN A 84 -13.88 -12.69 -18.30
N PHE A 85 -12.55 -12.68 -18.24
CA PHE A 85 -11.78 -11.57 -17.65
C PHE A 85 -11.82 -10.29 -18.51
N LEU A 86 -11.92 -10.42 -19.83
CA LEU A 86 -11.94 -9.29 -20.78
C LEU A 86 -13.36 -8.73 -20.99
N GLU A 87 -14.37 -9.59 -21.05
CA GLU A 87 -15.76 -9.24 -21.34
C GLU A 87 -16.56 -8.88 -20.09
N LYS A 88 -16.31 -9.53 -18.95
CA LYS A 88 -16.86 -9.07 -17.68
C LYS A 88 -16.07 -7.82 -17.29
N ASN A 89 -16.57 -6.65 -17.66
CA ASN A 89 -16.15 -5.37 -17.09
C ASN A 89 -16.02 -5.49 -15.54
N THR A 90 -14.80 -5.67 -15.05
CA THR A 90 -14.25 -5.11 -13.81
C THR A 90 -14.77 -5.60 -12.44
N LYS A 91 -15.04 -6.90 -12.21
CA LYS A 91 -15.44 -7.36 -10.85
C LYS A 91 -14.72 -8.55 -10.24
N THR A 92 -13.90 -9.30 -10.97
CA THR A 92 -13.14 -10.39 -10.34
C THR A 92 -12.14 -9.80 -9.35
N SER A 93 -12.49 -9.90 -8.08
CA SER A 93 -11.74 -9.36 -6.95
C SER A 93 -10.54 -10.25 -6.65
N LEU A 94 -9.49 -9.66 -6.08
CA LEU A 94 -8.37 -10.42 -5.52
C LEU A 94 -8.83 -11.52 -4.54
N ASN A 95 -9.94 -11.30 -3.84
CA ASN A 95 -10.55 -12.31 -2.97
C ASN A 95 -10.97 -13.56 -3.73
N GLU A 96 -11.71 -13.40 -4.84
CA GLU A 96 -12.18 -14.53 -5.64
C GLU A 96 -11.00 -15.30 -6.24
N ILE A 97 -9.98 -14.60 -6.75
CA ILE A 97 -8.76 -15.21 -7.29
C ILE A 97 -8.03 -16.02 -6.22
N ASN A 98 -7.87 -15.47 -5.03
CA ASN A 98 -7.24 -16.18 -3.90
C ASN A 98 -8.00 -17.46 -3.56
N GLN A 99 -9.34 -17.41 -3.50
CA GLN A 99 -10.15 -18.59 -3.19
C GLN A 99 -10.04 -19.69 -4.25
N ILE A 100 -9.95 -19.33 -5.54
CA ILE A 100 -9.73 -20.30 -6.62
C ILE A 100 -8.39 -21.02 -6.43
N ILE A 101 -7.30 -20.26 -6.24
CA ILE A 101 -5.95 -20.82 -6.04
C ILE A 101 -5.89 -21.76 -4.83
N ILE A 102 -6.51 -21.36 -3.72
CA ILE A 102 -6.56 -22.16 -2.49
C ILE A 102 -7.39 -23.44 -2.71
N LYS A 103 -8.59 -23.33 -3.28
CA LYS A 103 -9.51 -24.46 -3.49
C LYS A 103 -8.94 -25.51 -4.45
N THR A 104 -8.22 -25.05 -5.48
CA THR A 104 -7.63 -25.92 -6.51
C THR A 104 -6.28 -26.50 -6.09
N HIS A 105 -5.77 -26.15 -4.90
CA HIS A 105 -4.43 -26.51 -4.43
C HIS A 105 -3.31 -26.15 -5.42
N ALA A 106 -3.55 -25.13 -6.24
CA ALA A 106 -2.57 -24.62 -7.20
C ALA A 106 -1.60 -23.62 -6.56
N ASN A 107 -1.65 -23.45 -5.24
CA ASN A 107 -0.76 -22.55 -4.51
C ASN A 107 0.70 -22.98 -4.64
N LEU A 108 1.59 -22.02 -4.90
CA LEU A 108 3.03 -22.22 -4.78
C LEU A 108 3.45 -22.20 -3.30
N GLU A 109 4.69 -22.64 -3.02
CA GLU A 109 5.25 -22.71 -1.65
C GLU A 109 5.04 -21.41 -0.84
N TYR A 110 5.15 -20.27 -1.53
CA TYR A 110 5.05 -18.94 -0.92
C TYR A 110 3.65 -18.31 -1.01
N GLU A 111 2.70 -18.90 -1.75
CA GLU A 111 1.32 -18.44 -1.88
C GLU A 111 0.40 -19.15 -0.88
N THR A 112 0.83 -19.19 0.38
CA THR A 112 0.02 -19.78 1.43
C THR A 112 -1.31 -19.02 1.55
N LYS A 113 -2.35 -19.71 2.03
CA LYS A 113 -3.65 -19.08 2.34
C LYS A 113 -3.47 -17.83 3.20
N GLU A 114 -2.58 -17.90 4.19
CA GLU A 114 -2.25 -16.77 5.08
C GLU A 114 -1.66 -15.58 4.30
N ASN A 115 -0.66 -15.82 3.45
CA ASN A 115 -0.05 -14.75 2.66
C ASN A 115 -1.05 -14.09 1.72
N LEU A 116 -1.88 -14.90 1.03
CA LEU A 116 -2.90 -14.39 0.12
C LEU A 116 -3.96 -13.55 0.85
N GLU A 117 -4.40 -13.98 2.03
CA GLU A 117 -5.31 -13.19 2.87
C GLU A 117 -4.67 -11.89 3.36
N MET A 118 -3.42 -11.92 3.81
CA MET A 118 -2.68 -10.72 4.21
C MET A 118 -2.58 -9.69 3.08
N ILE A 119 -2.34 -10.14 1.84
CA ILE A 119 -2.29 -9.28 0.65
C ILE A 119 -3.66 -8.67 0.36
N ARG A 120 -4.74 -9.45 0.46
CA ARG A 120 -6.12 -8.95 0.30
C ARG A 120 -6.44 -7.87 1.32
N GLU A 121 -6.11 -8.10 2.58
CA GLU A 121 -6.34 -7.12 3.63
C GLU A 121 -5.50 -5.85 3.44
N LEU A 122 -4.25 -5.99 2.98
CA LEU A 122 -3.39 -4.87 2.64
C LEU A 122 -3.99 -4.02 1.52
N ARG A 123 -4.47 -4.67 0.45
CA ARG A 123 -5.16 -4.02 -0.68
C ARG A 123 -6.33 -3.18 -0.19
N ASN A 124 -7.16 -3.73 0.67
CA ASN A 124 -8.30 -3.00 1.24
C ASN A 124 -7.82 -1.80 2.07
N LYS A 125 -6.79 -1.98 2.90
CA LYS A 125 -6.25 -0.90 3.73
C LYS A 125 -5.67 0.26 2.93
N ILE A 126 -4.97 -0.04 1.83
CA ILE A 126 -4.42 0.99 0.92
C ILE A 126 -5.53 1.82 0.29
N ALA A 127 -6.69 1.22 0.02
CA ALA A 127 -7.85 1.92 -0.53
C ALA A 127 -8.57 2.83 0.49
N HIS A 128 -8.37 2.63 1.78
CA HIS A 128 -8.94 3.49 2.83
C HIS A 128 -8.10 4.74 3.10
N PHE A 129 -8.75 5.85 3.44
CA PHE A 129 -8.10 7.14 3.69
C PHE A 129 -7.25 7.20 4.99
N THR A 130 -7.23 6.13 5.79
CA THR A 130 -6.53 6.06 7.08
C THR A 130 -5.03 5.82 6.91
N PRO A 131 -4.12 6.63 7.47
CA PRO A 131 -2.68 6.47 7.32
C PRO A 131 -2.16 5.09 7.76
N LEU A 132 -1.29 4.49 6.97
CA LEU A 132 -0.72 3.16 7.19
C LEU A 132 0.38 3.14 8.26
N ILE A 133 0.98 4.32 8.53
CA ILE A 133 2.26 4.44 9.24
C ILE A 133 2.14 4.68 10.76
N PHE A 134 0.92 4.76 11.31
CA PHE A 134 0.67 4.99 12.75
C PHE A 134 0.13 3.73 13.45
N GLU A 135 -1.12 3.76 13.94
CA GLU A 135 -1.72 2.73 14.80
C GLU A 135 -1.69 1.32 14.21
N SER A 136 -1.57 1.21 12.88
CA SER A 136 -1.56 -0.08 12.19
C SER A 136 -0.22 -0.49 11.57
N LYS A 137 0.86 0.18 11.97
CA LYS A 137 2.17 0.01 11.34
C LYS A 137 2.67 -1.45 11.38
N THR A 138 2.67 -2.09 12.55
CA THR A 138 3.19 -3.48 12.69
C THR A 138 2.43 -4.46 11.81
N GLU A 139 1.09 -4.37 11.83
CA GLU A 139 0.21 -5.17 10.99
C GLU A 139 0.46 -4.89 9.49
N VAL A 140 0.69 -3.63 9.11
CA VAL A 140 1.06 -3.27 7.75
C VAL A 140 2.44 -3.86 7.38
N GLU A 141 3.44 -3.79 8.25
CA GLU A 141 4.77 -4.37 8.01
C GLU A 141 4.69 -5.88 7.73
N GLU A 142 3.90 -6.62 8.51
CA GLU A 142 3.68 -8.07 8.31
C GLU A 142 3.03 -8.34 6.96
N LYS A 143 2.02 -7.55 6.59
CA LYS A 143 1.34 -7.71 5.30
C LYS A 143 2.22 -7.35 4.11
N ILE A 144 3.09 -6.34 4.24
CA ILE A 144 4.08 -6.00 3.21
C ILE A 144 5.11 -7.13 3.07
N LYS A 145 5.51 -7.79 4.17
CA LYS A 145 6.37 -8.97 4.12
C LYS A 145 5.70 -10.14 3.41
N ALA A 146 4.42 -10.41 3.69
CA ALA A 146 3.65 -11.43 2.97
C ALA A 146 3.59 -11.14 1.45
N LEU A 147 3.36 -9.88 1.06
CA LEU A 147 3.44 -9.45 -0.33
C LEU A 147 4.84 -9.73 -0.93
N ALA A 148 5.91 -9.42 -0.19
CA ALA A 148 7.28 -9.67 -0.63
C ALA A 148 7.62 -11.16 -0.86
N LEU A 149 6.91 -12.07 -0.18
CA LEU A 149 7.04 -13.51 -0.38
C LEU A 149 6.39 -13.96 -1.69
N VAL A 150 5.25 -13.36 -2.05
CA VAL A 150 4.46 -13.73 -3.23
C VAL A 150 4.94 -13.08 -4.53
N ILE A 151 5.61 -11.92 -4.44
CA ILE A 151 6.17 -11.24 -5.62
C ILE A 151 7.19 -12.16 -6.34
N PRO A 152 7.14 -12.26 -7.68
CA PRO A 152 8.13 -13.01 -8.46
C PRO A 152 9.56 -12.64 -8.10
N GLN A 153 10.44 -13.64 -8.04
CA GLN A 153 11.83 -13.43 -7.62
C GLN A 153 12.58 -12.38 -8.46
N SER A 154 12.27 -12.28 -9.76
CA SER A 154 12.81 -11.28 -10.68
C SER A 154 12.43 -9.82 -10.34
N HIS A 155 11.38 -9.62 -9.54
CA HIS A 155 10.86 -8.31 -9.14
C HIS A 155 11.09 -7.98 -7.67
N LYS A 156 11.47 -8.97 -6.84
CA LYS A 156 11.61 -8.81 -5.38
C LYS A 156 12.63 -7.73 -4.98
N GLN A 157 13.76 -7.65 -5.65
CA GLN A 157 14.76 -6.60 -5.37
C GLN A 157 14.23 -5.20 -5.71
N LYS A 158 13.49 -5.06 -6.83
CA LYS A 158 12.87 -3.79 -7.22
C LYS A 158 11.80 -3.37 -6.20
N PHE A 159 11.02 -4.32 -5.69
CA PHE A 159 10.04 -4.09 -4.64
C PHE A 159 10.69 -3.54 -3.37
N ILE A 160 11.69 -4.26 -2.84
CA ILE A 160 12.42 -3.83 -1.63
C ILE A 160 13.00 -2.43 -1.82
N GLN A 161 13.57 -2.15 -3.01
CA GLN A 161 14.13 -0.85 -3.31
C GLN A 161 13.06 0.24 -3.41
N ALA A 162 11.88 -0.04 -3.94
CA ALA A 162 10.75 0.91 -3.99
C ALA A 162 10.31 1.31 -2.58
N ILE A 163 10.14 0.33 -1.68
CA ILE A 163 9.75 0.60 -0.29
C ILE A 163 10.83 1.39 0.45
N LYS A 164 12.11 1.09 0.22
CA LYS A 164 13.23 1.90 0.76
C LYS A 164 13.23 3.32 0.18
N ASN A 165 12.93 3.48 -1.11
CA ASN A 165 12.89 4.78 -1.78
C ASN A 165 11.78 5.69 -1.24
N CYS A 166 10.68 5.13 -0.72
CA CYS A 166 9.64 5.90 -0.04
C CYS A 166 10.22 6.80 1.07
N GLN A 167 11.27 6.33 1.74
CA GLN A 167 11.90 6.97 2.90
C GLN A 167 12.89 8.11 2.54
N LYS A 168 13.16 8.34 1.25
CA LYS A 168 14.15 9.34 0.80
C LYS A 168 13.64 10.76 0.98
N ASN A 169 14.57 11.64 1.39
CA ASN A 169 14.34 13.09 1.51
C ASN A 169 13.13 13.43 2.41
N LEU A 170 13.02 12.74 3.54
CA LEU A 170 11.98 12.97 4.55
C LEU A 170 12.56 13.75 5.73
N ASP A 171 11.84 14.78 6.15
CA ASP A 171 12.11 15.52 7.37
C ASP A 171 11.31 14.93 8.53
N ILE A 172 11.62 13.69 8.92
CA ILE A 172 10.91 12.99 9.99
C ILE A 172 11.93 12.63 11.08
N PRO A 173 11.93 13.33 12.22
CA PRO A 173 12.86 13.08 13.31
C PRO A 173 12.68 11.68 13.90
N ASP A 174 11.43 11.28 14.14
CA ASP A 174 11.11 9.96 14.65
C ASP A 174 11.02 8.92 13.52
N LYS A 175 12.11 8.18 13.33
CA LYS A 175 12.18 7.10 12.34
C LYS A 175 11.39 5.85 12.75
N SER A 176 10.80 5.80 13.96
CA SER A 176 10.01 4.66 14.43
C SER A 176 8.77 4.41 13.55
N ILE A 177 8.23 5.45 12.92
CA ILE A 177 7.06 5.37 12.04
C ILE A 177 7.37 4.80 10.65
N LEU A 178 8.65 4.64 10.29
CA LEU A 178 9.05 4.10 8.99
C LEU A 178 8.94 2.57 8.98
N ILE A 179 8.32 2.04 7.92
CA ILE A 179 8.20 0.60 7.62
C ILE A 179 9.59 -0.03 7.49
N LYS A 180 9.79 -1.16 8.16
CA LYS A 180 11.02 -1.95 8.11
C LYS A 180 10.77 -3.27 7.38
N LEU A 181 11.49 -3.47 6.27
CA LEU A 181 11.54 -4.72 5.50
C LEU A 181 12.88 -5.42 5.67
#